data_AF-D8JC43-F1
#
_entry.id   AF-D8JC43-F1
#
_cell.length_a   1.000
_cell.length_b   1.000
_cell.length_c   1.000
_cell.angle_alpha   90.00
_cell.angle_beta   90.00
_cell.angle_gamma   90.00
#
_symmetry.space_group_name_H-M   'P 1'
#
loop_
_entity.id
_entity.type
_entity.pdbx_description
1 polymer ?
#
loop_
_entity_poly.entity_id
_entity_poly.type
_entity_poly.pdbx_seq_one_letter_code
_entity_poly.pdbx_strand_id
1 'polypeptide(L)' 'MSASDDYEYKMIQPSTGLLGIKTENTEKKVNRLAKDGWELDEVIENWFWGDNLIFKRPRSSGNANVD' A
#
# COMPACT_ATOMS: atom_id res chain seq x y z
N MET A 1 9.13 -21.32 -16.43
CA MET A 1 9.76 -20.51 -15.36
C MET A 1 8.77 -19.41 -15.03
N SER A 2 7.85 -19.66 -14.11
CA SER A 2 6.98 -18.60 -13.63
C SER A 2 7.78 -17.83 -12.60
N ALA A 3 8.37 -16.71 -13.01
CA ALA A 3 8.72 -15.67 -12.07
C ALA A 3 7.39 -15.25 -11.43
N SER A 4 7.04 -15.90 -10.31
CA SER A 4 6.16 -15.28 -9.35
C SER A 4 6.94 -14.08 -8.89
N ASP A 5 6.65 -12.92 -9.46
CA ASP A 5 7.22 -11.68 -8.98
C ASP A 5 6.94 -11.63 -7.48
N ASP A 6 7.99 -11.78 -6.67
CA ASP A 6 7.87 -11.76 -5.22
C ASP A 6 7.52 -10.33 -4.81
N TYR A 7 6.23 -10.04 -4.67
CA TYR A 7 5.72 -8.77 -4.18
C TYR A 7 5.41 -8.86 -2.68
N GLU A 8 5.73 -7.80 -1.94
CA GLU A 8 5.19 -7.58 -0.61
C GLU A 8 3.92 -6.74 -0.71
N TYR A 9 2.92 -7.10 0.10
CA TYR A 9 1.63 -6.41 0.13
C TYR A 9 1.40 -5.76 1.49
N LYS A 10 0.75 -4.59 1.47
CA LYS A 10 0.38 -3.86 2.68
C LYS A 10 -0.98 -3.21 2.52
N MET A 11 -1.86 -3.47 3.49
CA MET A 11 -3.19 -2.89 3.53
C MET A 11 -3.21 -1.69 4.49
N ILE A 12 -3.74 -0.57 4.02
CA ILE A 12 -4.09 0.57 4.87
C ILE A 12 -5.61 0.71 4.82
N GLN A 13 -6.23 0.67 6.00
CA GLN A 13 -7.59 1.14 6.16
C GLN A 13 -7.52 2.64 6.51
N PRO A 14 -7.88 3.55 5.59
CA PRO A 14 -8.06 4.94 5.92
C PRO A 14 -9.22 5.02 6.92
N SER A 15 -8.97 5.60 8.09
CA SER A 15 -10.06 5.94 8.98
C SER A 15 -10.90 7.01 8.29
N THR A 16 -12.09 6.61 7.84
CA THR A 16 -13.15 7.55 7.48
C THR A 16 -13.51 8.27 8.76
N GLY A 17 -13.02 9.51 8.92
CA GLY A 17 -13.57 10.37 9.96
C GLY A 17 -15.07 10.53 9.72
N LEU A 18 -15.83 10.84 10.78
CA LEU A 18 -17.30 11.00 10.80
C LEU A 18 -17.89 11.89 9.68
N LEU A 19 -17.06 12.59 8.90
CA LEU A 19 -17.42 13.54 7.86
C LEU A 19 -16.88 13.20 6.46
N GLY A 20 -16.36 11.99 6.21
CA GLY A 20 -15.85 11.61 4.88
C GLY A 20 -14.58 12.36 4.45
N ILE A 21 -13.99 13.16 5.34
CA ILE A 21 -12.71 13.84 5.13
C ILE A 21 -11.63 12.77 5.23
N LYS A 22 -10.95 12.49 4.12
CA LYS A 22 -9.68 11.75 4.12
C LYS A 22 -8.80 12.42 5.15
N THR A 23 -8.64 11.77 6.31
CA THR A 23 -7.91 12.36 7.43
C THR A 23 -6.48 12.63 6.97
N GLU A 24 -5.93 13.80 7.28
CA GLU A 24 -4.54 14.21 6.95
C GLU A 24 -3.51 13.10 7.28
N ASN A 25 -3.85 12.26 8.26
CA ASN A 25 -3.08 11.08 8.66
C ASN A 25 -3.01 9.99 7.57
N THR A 26 -4.09 9.74 6.82
CA THR A 26 -4.10 8.83 5.67
C THR A 26 -3.19 9.36 4.57
N GLU A 27 -3.28 10.63 4.21
CA GLU A 27 -2.43 11.23 3.18
C GLU A 27 -0.94 11.16 3.58
N LYS A 28 -0.62 11.45 4.84
CA LYS A 28 0.73 11.26 5.39
C LYS A 28 1.21 9.81 5.29
N LYS A 29 0.36 8.83 5.59
CA LYS A 29 0.70 7.40 5.47
C LYS A 29 0.93 6.98 4.02
N VAL A 30 0.06 7.39 3.10
CA VAL A 30 0.18 7.09 1.66
C VAL A 30 1.45 7.74 1.10
N ASN A 31 1.71 9.01 1.42
CA ASN A 31 2.94 9.70 0.99
C ASN A 31 4.20 9.04 1.55
N ARG A 32 4.17 8.53 2.78
CA ARG A 32 5.30 7.76 3.34
C ARG A 32 5.50 6.44 2.62
N LEU A 33 4.42 5.70 2.33
CA LEU A 33 4.49 4.46 1.57
C LEU A 33 5.06 4.69 0.17
N ALA A 34 4.60 5.73 -0.54
CA ALA A 34 5.13 6.09 -1.84
C ALA A 34 6.64 6.41 -1.80
N LYS A 35 7.11 7.12 -0.75
CA LYS A 35 8.54 7.37 -0.53
C LYS A 35 9.33 6.09 -0.22
N ASP A 36 8.71 5.12 0.45
CA ASP A 36 9.30 3.83 0.79
C ASP A 36 9.24 2.82 -0.39
N GLY A 37 8.84 3.26 -1.58
CA GLY A 37 8.79 2.44 -2.81
C GLY A 37 7.54 1.55 -2.92
N TRP A 38 6.50 1.83 -2.16
CA TRP A 38 5.21 1.15 -2.29
C TRP A 38 4.33 1.84 -3.32
N GLU A 39 3.69 1.03 -4.16
CA GLU A 39 2.79 1.44 -5.21
C GLU A 39 1.36 1.00 -4.86
N LEU A 40 0.36 1.82 -5.19
CA LEU A 40 -1.03 1.45 -5.00
C LEU A 40 -1.38 0.36 -6.03
N ASP A 41 -1.85 -0.79 -5.54
CA ASP A 41 -2.23 -1.92 -6.38
C ASP A 41 -3.75 -1.99 -6.56
N GLU A 42 -4.49 -1.94 -5.46
CA GLU A 42 -5.93 -2.11 -5.46
C GLU A 42 -6.60 -1.24 -4.39
N VAL A 43 -7.84 -0.83 -4.68
CA VAL A 43 -8.73 -0.16 -3.72
C VAL A 43 -9.97 -1.02 -3.55
N ILE A 44 -10.18 -1.53 -2.34
CA ILE A 44 -11.36 -2.34 -1.99
C ILE A 44 -12.36 -1.44 -1.27
N GLU A 45 -13.39 -1.01 -1.99
CA GLU A 45 -14.51 -0.25 -1.44
C GLU A 45 -15.38 -1.15 -0.55
N ASN A 46 -15.28 -0.99 0.77
CA ASN A 46 -16.15 -1.71 1.71
C ASN A 46 -17.25 -0.79 2.23
N TRP A 47 -18.49 -1.07 1.83
CA TRP A 47 -19.70 -0.33 2.21
C TRP A 47 -19.87 -0.14 3.73
N PHE A 48 -19.35 -1.06 4.56
CA PHE A 48 -19.49 -1.03 6.02
C PHE A 48 -18.26 -0.52 6.79
N TRP A 49 -17.06 -0.49 6.19
CA TRP A 49 -15.81 -0.26 6.93
C TRP A 49 -14.88 0.78 6.28
N GLY A 50 -15.31 1.41 5.19
CA GLY A 50 -14.50 2.36 4.41
C GLY A 50 -13.59 1.65 3.39
N ASP A 51 -13.04 2.44 2.47
CA ASP A 51 -12.24 1.94 1.34
C ASP A 51 -10.87 1.45 1.82
N ASN A 52 -10.52 0.19 1.62
CA ASN A 52 -9.18 -0.30 1.96
C ASN A 52 -8.22 -0.09 0.79
N LEU A 53 -7.05 0.47 1.09
CA LEU A 53 -6.00 0.70 0.11
C LEU A 53 -4.96 -0.41 0.23
N ILE A 54 -4.77 -1.19 -0.84
CA ILE A 54 -3.76 -2.23 -0.93
C ILE A 54 -2.57 -1.67 -1.71
N PHE A 55 -1.41 -1.72 -1.10
CA PHE A 55 -0.14 -1.35 -1.69
C PHE A 55 0.69 -2.60 -1.96
N LYS A 56 1.43 -2.58 -3.07
CA LYS A 56 2.45 -3.57 -3.38
C LYS A 56 3.81 -2.91 -3.49
N ARG A 57 4.87 -3.67 -3.23
CA ARG A 57 6.23 -3.32 -3.66
C ARG A 57 6.98 -4.58 -4.03
N PRO A 58 7.98 -4.51 -4.92
CA PRO A 58 8.89 -5.62 -5.12
C PRO A 58 9.52 -6.00 -3.77
N ARG A 59 9.44 -7.26 -3.39
CA ARG A 59 10.20 -7.79 -2.27
C ARG A 59 11.66 -7.63 -2.67
N SER A 60 12.34 -6.70 -2.01
CA SER A 60 13.78 -6.55 -2.21
C SER A 60 14.40 -7.86 -1.74
N SER A 61 14.66 -8.76 -2.68
CA SER A 61 15.51 -9.91 -2.45
C SER A 61 16.87 -9.30 -2.11
N GLY A 62 17.17 -9.22 -0.81
CA GLY A 62 18.46 -8.79 -0.33
C GLY A 62 19.51 -9.79 -0.78
N ASN A 63 19.99 -9.63 -2.02
CA ASN A 63 21.27 -10.03 -2.60
C ASN A 63 21.14 -10.05 -4.12
N ALA A 64 21.30 -8.88 -4.72
CA ALA A 64 22.05 -8.79 -5.97
C ALA A 64 23.34 -8.02 -5.65
N ASN A 65 24.22 -8.64 -4.85
CA ASN A 65 25.65 -8.34 -4.96
C ASN A 65 26.04 -8.77 -6.37
N VAL A 66 26.08 -7.79 -7.26
CA VAL A 66 26.81 -7.86 -8.52
C VAL A 66 28.28 -7.65 -8.16
N ASP A 67 29.00 -8.75 -7.96
CA ASP A 67 30.45 -8.86 -8.15
C ASP A 67 30.71 -9.44 -9.55
#